data_AF-L8GQC1-F1
#
_entry.id   AF-L8GQC1-F1
#
_cell.length_a   1.000
_cell.length_b   1.000
_cell.length_c   1.000
_cell.angle_alpha   90.00
_cell.angle_beta   90.00
_cell.angle_gamma   90.00
#
_symmetry.space_group_name_H-M   'P 1'
#
loop_
_entity.id
_entity.type
_entity.pdbx_description
1 polymer ?
#
loop_
_entity_poly.entity_id
_entity_poly.type
_entity_poly.pdbx_seq_one_letter_code
_entity_poly.pdbx_strand_id
1 'polypeptide(L)'
;MDHTTLARNLQAIQVAVESQKQLMETTDFCWPICMRNARIGTELDRSQKVCFSNCVVRSIDAERMIAQRVLVAMKQSSTGEAE
;
A
#
# COMPACT_ATOMS: atom_id res chain seq x y z
N MET A 1 18.96 -20.44 23.98
CA MET A 1 17.92 -19.91 23.07
C MET A 1 18.59 -19.57 21.76
N ASP A 2 18.10 -20.09 20.64
CA ASP A 2 18.66 -19.82 19.32
C ASP A 2 18.20 -18.45 18.81
N HIS A 3 19.09 -17.47 18.91
CA HIS A 3 18.82 -16.08 18.53
C HIS A 3 18.52 -15.91 17.03
N THR A 4 18.99 -16.83 16.18
CA THR A 4 18.79 -16.74 14.73
C THR A 4 17.37 -17.10 14.32
N THR A 5 16.81 -18.15 14.91
CA THR A 5 15.40 -18.54 14.72
C THR A 5 14.45 -17.47 15.24
N LEU A 6 14.75 -16.85 16.39
CA LEU A 6 13.95 -15.76 16.93
C LEU A 6 13.92 -14.54 15.99
N ALA A 7 15.08 -14.11 15.48
CA ALA A 7 15.16 -12.97 14.57
C ALA A 7 14.38 -13.22 13.26
N ARG A 8 14.48 -14.42 12.69
CA ARG A 8 13.72 -14.80 11.49
C ARG A 8 12.21 -14.77 11.74
N ASN A 9 11.76 -15.32 12.87
CA ASN A 9 10.35 -15.35 13.22
C ASN A 9 9.80 -13.93 13.44
N LEU A 10 10.56 -13.06 14.11
CA LEU A 10 10.21 -11.65 14.27
C LEU A 10 10.07 -10.95 12.92
N GLN A 11 11.02 -11.17 12.00
CA GLN A 11 10.97 -10.57 10.67
C GLN A 11 9.73 -11.04 9.89
N ALA A 12 9.40 -12.33 9.93
CA ALA A 12 8.22 -12.87 9.27
C ALA A 12 6.91 -12.28 9.83
N ILE A 13 6.82 -12.16 11.16
CA ILE A 13 5.66 -11.53 11.82
C ILE A 13 5.56 -10.05 11.43
N GLN A 14 6.67 -9.32 11.42
CA GLN A 14 6.70 -7.91 11.05
C GLN A 14 6.19 -7.69 9.62
N VAL A 15 6.64 -8.51 8.67
CA VAL A 15 6.18 -8.45 7.27
C VAL A 15 4.69 -8.77 7.17
N ALA A 16 4.21 -9.78 7.90
CA ALA A 16 2.79 -10.13 7.90
C ALA A 16 1.92 -8.99 8.44
N VAL A 17 2.30 -8.39 9.58
CA VAL A 17 1.58 -7.26 10.19
C VAL A 17 1.56 -6.06 9.24
N GLU A 18 2.69 -5.72 8.63
CA GLU A 18 2.76 -4.59 7.70
C GLU A 18 1.92 -4.85 6.44
N SER A 19 1.94 -6.07 5.90
CA SER A 19 1.11 -6.43 4.76
C SER A 19 -0.38 -6.36 5.06
N GLN A 20 -0.79 -6.77 6.27
CA GLN A 20 -2.18 -6.69 6.71
C GLN A 20 -2.62 -5.23 6.87
N LYS A 21 -1.74 -4.39 7.43
CA LYS A 21 -2.00 -2.95 7.56
C LYS A 21 -2.19 -2.30 6.19
N GLN A 22 -1.30 -2.57 5.23
CA GLN A 22 -1.40 -2.05 3.87
C GLN A 22 -2.70 -2.50 3.18
N LEU A 23 -3.11 -3.76 3.40
CA LEU A 23 -4.39 -4.27 2.90
C LEU A 23 -5.56 -3.47 3.46
N MET A 24 -5.58 -3.21 4.78
CA MET A 24 -6.64 -2.45 5.43
C MET A 24 -6.67 -1.00 4.92
N GLU A 25 -5.52 -0.32 4.89
CA GLU A 25 -5.41 1.07 4.42
C GLU A 25 -5.86 1.22 2.96
N THR A 26 -5.44 0.29 2.09
CA THR A 26 -5.85 0.31 0.68
C THR A 26 -7.34 0.00 0.54
N THR A 27 -7.88 -0.89 1.39
CA THR A 27 -9.33 -1.18 1.40
C THR A 27 -10.13 0.04 1.84
N ASP A 28 -9.70 0.72 2.90
CA ASP A 28 -10.34 1.94 3.41
C ASP A 28 -10.29 3.08 2.39
N PHE A 29 -9.21 3.17 1.61
CA PHE A 29 -9.09 4.12 0.51
C PHE A 29 -10.03 3.78 -0.65
N CYS A 30 -10.08 2.50 -1.06
CA CYS A 30 -10.84 2.07 -2.23
C CYS A 30 -12.35 1.97 -1.97
N TRP A 31 -12.76 1.70 -0.73
CA TRP A 31 -14.16 1.57 -0.35
C TRP A 31 -15.01 2.79 -0.74
N PRO A 32 -14.70 4.03 -0.32
CA PRO A 32 -15.49 5.21 -0.69
C PRO A 32 -15.44 5.56 -2.18
N ILE A 33 -14.49 5.00 -2.94
CA ILE A 33 -14.39 5.19 -4.39
C ILE A 33 -15.33 4.20 -5.09
N CYS A 34 -15.21 2.93 -4.76
CA CYS A 34 -15.92 1.84 -5.45
C CYS A 34 -17.34 1.63 -4.96
N MET A 35 -17.64 1.96 -3.70
CA MET A 35 -18.94 1.73 -3.10
C MET A 35 -19.83 2.97 -3.03
N ARG A 36 -19.35 4.16 -3.45
CA ARG A 36 -20.08 5.46 -3.33
C ARG A 36 -21.54 5.40 -3.77
N ASN A 37 -21.79 4.76 -4.92
CA ASN A 37 -23.12 4.64 -5.53
C ASN A 37 -23.57 3.18 -5.64
N ALA A 38 -22.88 2.27 -4.94
CA ALA A 38 -23.15 0.84 -5.00
C ALA A 38 -24.28 0.47 -4.05
N ARG A 39 -25.12 -0.49 -4.44
CA ARG A 39 -26.02 -1.15 -3.50
C ARG A 39 -25.20 -2.11 -2.64
N ILE A 40 -25.35 -2.00 -1.32
CA ILE A 40 -24.74 -2.94 -0.38
C ILE A 40 -25.55 -4.23 -0.41
N GLY A 41 -24.93 -5.30 -0.92
CA GLY A 41 -25.45 -6.66 -0.88
C GLY A 41 -24.58 -7.57 -0.02
N THR A 42 -24.89 -8.87 0.00
CA THR A 42 -24.06 -9.88 0.68
C THR A 42 -22.77 -10.18 -0.07
N GLU A 43 -22.67 -9.80 -1.34
CA GLU A 43 -21.50 -10.01 -2.19
C GLU A 43 -21.23 -8.80 -3.07
N LEU A 44 -19.96 -8.66 -3.47
CA LEU A 44 -19.57 -7.68 -4.47
C LEU A 44 -20.03 -8.11 -5.86
N ASP A 45 -20.75 -7.22 -6.55
CA ASP A 45 -21.10 -7.45 -7.95
C ASP A 45 -19.85 -7.37 -8.86
N ARG A 46 -20.00 -7.75 -10.14
CA ARG A 46 -18.87 -7.76 -11.09
C ARG A 46 -18.23 -6.38 -11.25
N SER A 47 -19.02 -5.31 -11.27
CA SER A 47 -18.53 -3.94 -11.45
C SER A 47 -17.75 -3.47 -10.23
N GLN A 48 -18.21 -3.83 -9.02
CA GLN A 48 -17.54 -3.55 -7.76
C GLN A 48 -16.21 -4.30 -7.67
N LYS A 49 -16.19 -5.60 -7.98
CA LYS A 49 -14.96 -6.41 -8.02
C LYS A 49 -13.90 -5.83 -8.96
N VAL A 50 -14.32 -5.42 -10.16
CA VAL A 50 -13.43 -4.76 -11.13
C VAL A 50 -12.95 -3.41 -10.61
N CYS A 51 -13.82 -2.60 -10.00
CA CYS A 51 -13.43 -1.33 -9.41
C CYS A 51 -12.37 -1.51 -8.32
N PHE A 52 -12.57 -2.43 -7.37
CA PHE A 52 -11.61 -2.69 -6.30
C PHE A 52 -10.25 -3.15 -6.86
N SER A 53 -10.26 -4.09 -7.82
CA SER A 53 -9.03 -4.54 -8.47
C SER A 53 -8.27 -3.39 -9.13
N ASN A 54 -8.97 -2.53 -9.87
CA ASN A 54 -8.36 -1.35 -10.51
C ASN A 54 -7.88 -0.32 -9.49
N CYS A 55 -8.65 -0.09 -8.42
CA CYS A 55 -8.31 0.87 -7.39
C CYS A 55 -7.01 0.49 -6.68
N VAL A 56 -6.90 -0.76 -6.21
CA VAL A 56 -5.69 -1.27 -5.55
C VAL A 56 -4.45 -1.12 -6.44
N VAL A 57 -4.53 -1.58 -7.70
CA VAL A 57 -3.40 -1.48 -8.63
C VAL A 57 -2.98 -0.03 -8.86
N ARG A 58 -3.95 0.87 -9.06
CA ARG A 58 -3.68 2.30 -9.28
C ARG A 58 -3.10 2.98 -8.04
N SER A 59 -3.53 2.59 -6.84
CA SER A 59 -2.96 3.11 -5.59
C SER A 59 -1.48 2.74 -5.48
N ILE A 60 -1.14 1.47 -5.72
CA ILE A 60 0.25 0.98 -5.69
C ILE A 60 1.12 1.71 -6.74
N ASP A 61 0.60 1.89 -7.96
CA ASP A 61 1.31 2.63 -9.01
C ASP A 61 1.56 4.09 -8.61
N ALA A 62 0.57 4.74 -7.99
CA ALA A 62 0.68 6.11 -7.51
C ALA A 62 1.70 6.23 -6.37
N GLU A 63 1.66 5.33 -5.39
CA GLU A 63 2.64 5.28 -4.29
C GLU A 63 4.06 5.09 -4.82
N ARG A 64 4.26 4.17 -5.77
CA ARG A 64 5.56 3.95 -6.42
C ARG A 64 6.06 5.20 -7.14
N MET A 65 5.17 5.87 -7.87
CA MET A 65 5.49 7.11 -8.57
C MET A 65 5.88 8.24 -7.60
N ILE A 66 5.15 8.39 -6.49
CA ILE A 66 5.45 9.39 -5.45
C ILE A 66 6.79 9.06 -4.78
N ALA A 67 7.01 7.81 -4.37
CA ALA A 67 8.25 7.38 -3.74
C ALA A 67 9.47 7.65 -4.63
N GLN A 68 9.38 7.36 -5.94
CA GLN A 68 10.45 7.69 -6.89
C GLN A 68 10.75 9.18 -6.95
N ARG A 69 9.71 10.03 -6.99
CA ARG A 69 9.88 11.49 -7.02
C ARG A 69 10.51 12.02 -5.73
N VAL A 70 10.07 11.51 -4.58
CA VAL A 70 10.65 11.87 -3.27
C VAL A 70 12.12 11.49 -3.21
N LEU A 71 12.48 10.27 -3.65
CA LEU A 71 13.88 9.83 -3.68
C LEU A 71 14.76 10.70 -4.59
N VAL A 72 14.23 11.14 -5.74
CA VAL A 72 14.95 12.06 -6.64
C VAL A 72 15.12 13.43 -5.97
N ALA A 73 14.07 13.98 -5.37
CA ALA A 73 14.13 15.27 -4.69
C ALA A 73 15.13 15.25 -3.52
N MET A 74 15.14 14.19 -2.71
CA MET A 74 16.08 14.02 -1.59
C MET A 74 17.54 13.98 -2.05
N LYS A 75 17.82 13.37 -3.22
CA LYS A 75 19.17 13.37 -3.80
C LYS A 75 19.58 14.77 -4.26
N GLN A 76 18.68 15.53 -4.86
CA GLN A 76 18.95 16.88 -5.35
C GLN A 76 19.22 17.89 -4.22
N SER A 77 18.51 17.78 -3.09
CA SER A 77 18.75 18.63 -1.92
C SER A 77 20.12 18.38 -1.27
N SER A 78 20.66 17.14 -1.34
CA SER A 78 22.00 16.85 -0.82
C SER A 78 23.16 17.39 -1.67
N THR A 79 22.89 17.78 -2.91
CA THR A 79 23.89 18.33 -3.84
C THR A 79 23.87 19.86 -3.95
N GLY A 80 22.90 20.53 -3.33
CA GLY A 80 22.69 21.99 -3.44
C GLY A 80 23.29 22.85 -2.32
N GLU A 81 23.92 22.26 -1.29
CA GLU A 81 24.52 22.99 -0.15
C GLU A 81 26.06 23.16 -0.25
N ALA A 82 26.65 22.99 -1.43
CA ALA A 82 28.10 23.06 -1.63
C ALA A 82 28.55 24.12 -2.66
N GLU A 83 27.80 25.22 -2.80
CA GLU A 83 28.22 26.38 -3.61
C GLU A 83 28.12 27.69 -2.83
#